data_AF-A0A1E7L5Q1-F1
#
_entry.id   AF-A0A1E7L5Q1-F1
#
_cell.length_a   1.000
_cell.length_b   1.000
_cell.length_c   1.000
_cell.angle_alpha   90.00
_cell.angle_beta   90.00
_cell.angle_gamma   90.00
#
_symmetry.space_group_name_H-M   'P 1'
#
loop_
_entity.id
_entity.type
_entity.pdbx_description
1 polymer ?
#
loop_
_entity_poly.entity_id
_entity_poly.type
_entity_poly.pdbx_seq_one_letter_code
_entity_poly.pdbx_strand_id
1 'polypeptide(L)'
;MAATFTPDEVTERFRRLPGRVTTKQIADATGRGVQAVQYWIDNLDVPEVVETQGRTNLRDRDAVLEWYLDQKMARHSKRGPQGATDVARALRPTRLRLSMSELADELGLANPRALYFKIKAADPQDPPPPEDANGRREWAAMRSWLLRREDPLPPRDPDGTRKVTAVRQWILANAFEETEAAQLEDEHGLTVRQRDALERARVALAAGAEVSLAWLAKKIGVKPAGVQDLFDATASPAPPQRMGPKALAETFDVPVDRLKGYIRRFTPETSQDPFPATDEEGRDVDEVHAWLTRFWSGKS
;
A
#
# COMPACT_ATOMS: atom_id res chain seq x y z
N MET A 1 -1.51 -1.10 -20.31
CA MET A 1 -0.60 0.04 -20.57
C MET A 1 0.51 0.03 -19.53
N ALA A 2 1.72 0.31 -20.00
CA ALA A 2 3.01 0.26 -19.33
C ALA A 2 3.13 1.03 -18.00
N ALA A 3 3.87 0.48 -17.03
CA ALA A 3 4.47 1.26 -15.95
C ALA A 3 5.49 2.25 -16.54
N THR A 4 5.66 3.42 -15.94
CA THR A 4 6.64 4.42 -16.42
C THR A 4 7.72 4.59 -15.36
N PHE A 5 8.93 4.11 -15.63
CA PHE A 5 10.10 4.26 -14.75
C PHE A 5 10.88 5.54 -15.10
N THR A 6 11.58 6.09 -14.12
CA THR A 6 12.55 7.19 -14.32
C THR A 6 13.83 6.67 -15.01
N PRO A 7 14.63 7.54 -15.62
CA PRO A 7 15.94 7.17 -16.19
C PRO A 7 16.86 6.41 -15.22
N ASP A 8 16.90 6.80 -13.95
CA ASP A 8 17.74 6.16 -12.93
C ASP A 8 17.22 4.76 -12.57
N GLU A 9 15.91 4.61 -12.40
CA GLU A 9 15.27 3.31 -12.16
C GLU A 9 15.49 2.36 -13.35
N VAL A 10 15.41 2.86 -14.59
CA VAL A 10 15.70 2.07 -15.79
C VAL A 10 17.16 1.65 -15.81
N THR A 11 18.08 2.56 -15.51
CA THR A 11 19.53 2.28 -15.44
C THR A 11 19.83 1.17 -14.43
N GLU A 12 19.27 1.26 -13.23
CA GLU A 12 19.47 0.26 -12.18
C GLU A 12 18.84 -1.09 -12.53
N ARG A 13 17.68 -1.11 -13.19
CA ARG A 13 17.06 -2.34 -13.68
C ARG A 13 17.87 -2.98 -14.80
N PHE A 14 18.40 -2.19 -15.75
CA PHE A 14 19.30 -2.70 -16.78
C PHE A 14 20.58 -3.28 -16.18
N ARG A 15 21.17 -2.65 -15.16
CA ARG A 15 22.40 -3.17 -14.50
C ARG A 15 22.25 -4.60 -13.97
N ARG A 16 21.04 -5.01 -13.58
CA ARG A 16 20.71 -6.35 -13.06
C ARG A 16 20.44 -7.38 -14.16
N LEU A 17 20.33 -6.96 -15.42
CA LEU A 17 20.13 -7.86 -16.55
C LEU A 17 21.45 -8.46 -17.05
N PRO A 18 21.40 -9.66 -17.66
CA PRO A 18 22.55 -10.21 -18.37
C PRO A 18 23.01 -9.27 -19.50
N GLY A 19 24.28 -9.35 -19.89
CA GLY A 19 24.85 -8.48 -20.94
C GLY A 19 24.13 -8.57 -22.30
N ARG A 20 23.35 -9.63 -22.51
CA ARG A 20 22.49 -9.81 -23.68
C ARG A 20 21.04 -9.88 -23.25
N VAL A 21 20.19 -9.01 -23.80
CA VAL A 21 18.80 -8.82 -23.36
C VAL A 21 17.79 -9.13 -24.46
N THR A 22 16.67 -9.69 -24.04
CA THR A 22 15.48 -9.97 -24.87
C THR A 22 14.55 -8.76 -24.90
N THR A 23 13.67 -8.70 -25.90
CA THR A 23 12.58 -7.69 -25.97
C THR A 23 11.74 -7.67 -24.69
N LYS A 24 11.49 -8.83 -24.08
CA LYS A 24 10.75 -8.92 -22.82
C LYS A 24 11.52 -8.30 -21.65
N GLN A 25 12.81 -8.57 -21.53
CA GLN A 25 13.64 -7.97 -20.47
C GLN A 25 13.76 -6.45 -20.62
N ILE A 26 13.86 -5.95 -21.87
CA ILE A 26 13.81 -4.51 -22.15
C ILE A 26 12.46 -3.92 -21.72
N ALA A 27 11.35 -4.59 -22.03
CA ALA A 27 10.01 -4.17 -21.63
C ALA A 27 9.87 -4.11 -20.10
N ASP A 28 10.30 -5.17 -19.40
CA ASP A 28 10.24 -5.26 -17.94
C ASP A 28 11.14 -4.21 -17.26
N ALA A 29 12.31 -3.91 -17.83
CA ALA A 29 13.25 -2.92 -17.29
C ALA A 29 12.81 -1.47 -17.57
N THR A 30 12.15 -1.20 -18.69
CA THR A 30 11.62 0.15 -19.03
C THR A 30 10.19 0.38 -18.56
N GLY A 31 9.54 -0.66 -18.02
CA GLY A 31 8.15 -0.64 -17.57
C GLY A 31 7.16 -0.68 -18.72
N ARG A 32 7.66 -0.76 -19.96
CA ARG A 32 6.86 -0.78 -21.17
C ARG A 32 6.26 -2.16 -21.42
N GLY A 33 5.19 -2.20 -22.22
CA GLY A 33 4.67 -3.46 -22.71
C GLY A 33 5.56 -4.01 -23.82
N VAL A 34 5.63 -5.34 -23.96
CA VAL A 34 6.42 -5.99 -25.03
C VAL A 34 6.06 -5.45 -26.42
N GLN A 35 4.77 -5.21 -26.70
CA GLN A 35 4.33 -4.60 -27.97
C GLN A 35 4.86 -3.18 -28.18
N ALA A 36 5.01 -2.38 -27.12
CA ALA A 36 5.56 -1.04 -27.23
C ALA A 36 7.06 -1.08 -27.54
N VAL A 37 7.79 -2.03 -26.94
CA VAL A 37 9.20 -2.25 -27.28
C VAL A 37 9.35 -2.82 -28.68
N GLN A 38 8.45 -3.70 -29.11
CA GLN A 38 8.43 -4.20 -30.49
C GLN A 38 8.20 -3.05 -31.48
N TYR A 39 7.26 -2.16 -31.18
CA TYR A 39 7.06 -0.95 -31.97
C TYR A 39 8.34 -0.09 -32.05
N TRP A 40 9.11 0.04 -30.96
CA TRP A 40 10.41 0.72 -31.02
C TRP A 40 11.37 0.01 -31.93
N ILE A 41 11.50 -1.31 -31.82
CA ILE A 41 12.38 -2.11 -32.66
C ILE A 41 12.03 -1.95 -34.14
N ASP A 42 10.74 -1.88 -34.46
CA ASP A 42 10.26 -1.84 -35.84
C ASP A 42 10.29 -0.42 -36.44
N ASN A 43 10.29 0.63 -35.62
CA ASN A 43 10.06 2.01 -36.08
C ASN A 43 11.08 3.04 -35.58
N LEU A 44 12.00 2.64 -34.69
CA LEU A 44 13.06 3.49 -34.16
C LEU A 44 14.40 2.78 -34.35
N ASP A 45 15.49 3.54 -34.37
CA ASP A 45 16.86 3.03 -34.52
C ASP A 45 17.37 2.37 -33.23
N VAL A 46 16.63 1.38 -32.72
CA VAL A 46 17.04 0.56 -31.58
C VAL A 46 18.28 -0.23 -31.98
N PRO A 47 19.28 -0.41 -31.09
CA PRO A 47 20.46 -1.20 -31.36
C PRO A 47 20.16 -2.59 -31.96
N GLU A 48 21.01 -3.00 -32.89
CA GLU A 48 20.85 -4.23 -33.65
C GLU A 48 20.94 -5.49 -32.78
N VAL A 49 20.43 -6.58 -33.34
CA VAL A 49 20.50 -7.91 -32.74
C VAL A 49 21.94 -8.40 -32.82
N VAL A 50 22.56 -8.65 -31.67
CA VAL A 50 23.95 -9.13 -31.58
C VAL A 50 24.04 -10.65 -31.56
N GLU A 51 22.95 -11.33 -31.19
CA GLU A 51 22.88 -12.78 -31.16
C GLU A 51 21.43 -13.27 -31.31
N THR A 52 21.26 -14.44 -31.91
CA THR A 52 19.97 -15.11 -31.98
C THR A 52 20.05 -16.46 -31.26
N GLN A 53 19.19 -16.66 -30.25
CA GLN A 53 19.06 -17.92 -29.54
C GLN A 53 17.72 -18.58 -29.89
N GLY A 54 17.74 -19.49 -30.86
CA GLY A 54 16.53 -20.11 -31.40
C GLY A 54 15.66 -19.08 -32.15
N ARG A 55 14.46 -18.80 -31.64
CA ARG A 55 13.55 -17.76 -32.18
C ARG A 55 13.68 -16.42 -31.46
N THR A 56 14.57 -16.33 -30.49
CA THR A 56 14.72 -15.16 -29.62
C THR A 56 15.91 -14.32 -30.08
N ASN A 57 15.62 -13.07 -30.44
CA ASN A 57 16.65 -12.09 -30.78
C ASN A 57 17.17 -11.41 -29.51
N LEU A 58 18.48 -11.42 -29.33
CA LEU A 58 19.19 -10.82 -28.20
C LEU A 58 19.92 -9.56 -28.66
N ARG A 59 19.85 -8.52 -27.85
CA ARG A 59 20.52 -7.22 -28.08
C ARG A 59 21.54 -6.98 -26.98
N ASP A 60 22.54 -6.16 -27.29
CA ASP A 60 23.48 -5.70 -26.27
C ASP A 60 22.76 -4.84 -25.23
N ARG A 61 22.93 -5.18 -23.96
CA ARG A 61 22.25 -4.54 -22.84
C ARG A 61 22.63 -3.06 -22.72
N ASP A 62 23.91 -2.76 -22.82
CA ASP A 62 24.45 -1.44 -22.53
C ASP A 62 24.15 -0.48 -23.68
N ALA A 63 24.25 -0.97 -24.93
CA ALA A 63 23.83 -0.22 -26.11
C ALA A 63 22.33 0.13 -26.07
N VAL A 64 21.46 -0.80 -25.66
CA VAL A 64 20.01 -0.54 -25.54
C VAL A 64 19.72 0.47 -24.44
N LEU A 65 20.44 0.41 -23.30
CA LEU A 65 20.29 1.39 -22.23
C LEU A 65 20.72 2.79 -22.70
N GLU A 66 21.88 2.92 -23.33
CA GLU A 66 22.38 4.18 -23.87
C GLU A 66 21.40 4.79 -24.88
N TRP A 67 20.93 3.97 -25.84
CA TRP A 67 19.91 4.37 -26.80
C TRP A 67 18.63 4.86 -26.11
N TYR A 68 18.14 4.12 -25.10
CA TYR A 68 16.91 4.45 -24.37
C TYR A 68 17.03 5.81 -23.67
N LEU A 69 18.16 6.07 -23.00
CA LEU A 69 18.40 7.30 -22.25
C LEU A 69 18.46 8.54 -23.16
N ASP A 70 18.88 8.39 -24.42
CA ASP A 70 18.89 9.50 -25.37
C ASP A 70 17.47 9.86 -25.87
N GLN A 71 16.52 8.90 -25.84
CA GLN A 71 15.17 9.11 -26.34
C GLN A 71 14.41 10.20 -25.57
N LYS A 72 13.64 11.02 -26.30
CA LYS A 72 12.75 12.03 -25.69
C LYS A 72 11.78 11.45 -24.66
N MET A 73 11.41 10.18 -24.81
CA MET A 73 10.49 9.49 -23.89
C MET A 73 11.13 9.10 -22.55
N ALA A 74 12.46 9.00 -22.47
CA ALA A 74 13.18 8.85 -21.21
C ALA A 74 13.24 10.18 -20.44
N ARG A 75 13.10 11.32 -21.14
CA ARG A 75 13.20 12.68 -20.56
C ARG A 75 11.97 13.12 -19.77
N HIS A 76 11.00 12.24 -19.50
CA HIS A 76 9.86 12.61 -18.68
C HIS A 76 10.27 12.76 -17.21
N SER A 77 10.21 13.99 -16.72
CA SER A 77 10.56 14.43 -15.37
C SER A 77 9.61 13.96 -14.26
N LYS A 78 8.65 13.07 -14.56
CA LYS A 78 7.70 12.57 -13.56
C LYS A 78 8.20 11.25 -12.97
N ARG A 79 8.06 11.14 -11.65
CA ARG A 79 8.61 10.06 -10.82
C ARG A 79 7.97 8.71 -11.15
N GLY A 80 8.77 7.66 -11.05
CA GLY A 80 8.35 6.30 -11.30
C GLY A 80 7.88 5.56 -10.03
N PRO A 81 7.46 4.29 -10.17
CA PRO A 81 6.85 3.49 -9.11
C PRO A 81 7.68 3.31 -7.84
N GLN A 82 9.02 3.37 -7.87
CA GLN A 82 9.86 3.26 -6.66
C GLN A 82 9.95 4.63 -5.97
N GLY A 83 9.99 5.73 -6.75
CA GLY A 83 9.85 7.09 -6.22
C GLY A 83 8.54 7.35 -5.47
N ALA A 84 7.49 6.56 -5.74
CA ALA A 84 6.23 6.60 -4.98
C ALA A 84 6.45 6.28 -3.49
N THR A 85 7.36 5.36 -3.16
CA THR A 85 7.62 4.95 -1.77
C THR A 85 8.36 6.05 -1.02
N ASP A 86 9.34 6.69 -1.64
CA ASP A 86 10.06 7.83 -1.04
C ASP A 86 9.14 9.04 -0.81
N VAL A 87 8.18 9.21 -1.71
CA VAL A 87 7.14 10.25 -1.58
C VAL A 87 6.10 9.86 -0.53
N ALA A 88 5.68 8.59 -0.48
CA ALA A 88 4.86 8.06 0.61
C ALA A 88 5.53 8.29 1.97
N ARG A 89 6.87 8.11 2.06
CA ARG A 89 7.65 8.39 3.28
C ARG A 89 7.52 9.85 3.72
N ALA A 90 7.63 10.80 2.79
CA ALA A 90 7.70 12.23 3.06
C ALA A 90 6.35 12.96 3.13
N LEU A 91 5.28 12.40 2.56
CA LEU A 91 4.00 13.09 2.45
C LEU A 91 3.09 12.96 3.67
N ARG A 92 2.53 14.12 4.03
CA ARG A 92 1.28 14.22 4.77
C ARG A 92 0.15 14.43 3.76
N PRO A 93 -0.78 13.48 3.63
CA PRO A 93 -1.93 13.71 2.79
C PRO A 93 -2.77 14.79 3.47
N THR A 94 -3.39 15.65 2.68
CA THR A 94 -4.36 16.61 3.21
C THR A 94 -5.69 15.95 3.58
N ARG A 95 -5.90 14.67 3.18
CA ARG A 95 -7.13 13.92 3.39
C ARG A 95 -6.83 12.51 3.92
N LEU A 96 -7.62 12.06 4.89
CA LEU A 96 -7.48 10.74 5.50
C LEU A 96 -7.77 9.60 4.52
N ARG A 97 -8.73 9.81 3.61
CA ARG A 97 -9.12 8.84 2.59
C ARG A 97 -9.00 9.43 1.19
N LEU A 98 -8.32 8.68 0.32
CA LEU A 98 -7.97 9.11 -1.02
C LEU A 98 -8.46 8.07 -2.04
N SER A 99 -9.02 8.54 -3.14
CA SER A 99 -9.27 7.71 -4.33
C SER A 99 -7.95 7.30 -4.99
N MET A 100 -7.99 6.33 -5.92
CA MET A 100 -6.79 5.90 -6.66
C MET A 100 -6.07 7.06 -7.37
N SER A 101 -6.82 8.01 -7.93
CA SER A 101 -6.25 9.16 -8.62
C SER A 101 -5.59 10.13 -7.64
N GLU A 102 -6.25 10.42 -6.52
CA GLU A 102 -5.68 11.29 -5.48
C GLU A 102 -4.46 10.63 -4.81
N LEU A 103 -4.48 9.32 -4.58
CA LEU A 103 -3.31 8.58 -4.10
C LEU A 103 -2.14 8.67 -5.08
N ALA A 104 -2.41 8.57 -6.38
CA ALA A 104 -1.36 8.66 -7.38
C ALA A 104 -0.78 10.07 -7.48
N ASP A 105 -1.64 11.10 -7.41
CA ASP A 105 -1.23 12.50 -7.41
C ASP A 105 -0.40 12.81 -6.16
N GLU A 106 -0.84 12.38 -4.97
CA GLU A 106 -0.07 12.47 -3.73
C GLU A 106 1.27 11.77 -3.91
N LEU A 107 1.30 10.49 -4.34
CA LEU A 107 2.54 9.75 -4.56
C LEU A 107 3.43 10.30 -5.70
N GLY A 108 3.04 11.40 -6.36
CA GLY A 108 3.79 12.01 -7.46
C GLY A 108 3.87 11.11 -8.69
N LEU A 109 2.96 10.14 -8.80
CA LEU A 109 2.90 9.19 -9.88
C LEU A 109 2.29 9.86 -11.12
N ALA A 110 2.94 9.69 -12.27
CA ALA A 110 2.43 10.22 -13.54
C ALA A 110 1.09 9.58 -13.97
N ASN A 111 0.74 8.41 -13.43
CA ASN A 111 -0.42 7.64 -13.86
C ASN A 111 -1.03 6.81 -12.70
N PRO A 112 -2.31 7.00 -12.37
CA PRO A 112 -3.01 6.20 -11.35
C PRO A 112 -3.01 4.69 -11.61
N ARG A 113 -2.90 4.26 -12.87
CA ARG A 113 -2.79 2.83 -13.20
C ARG A 113 -1.50 2.18 -12.70
N ALA A 114 -0.42 2.94 -12.51
CA ALA A 114 0.82 2.40 -11.95
C ALA A 114 0.60 1.88 -10.51
N LEU A 115 -0.14 2.65 -9.71
CA LEU A 115 -0.55 2.26 -8.37
C LEU A 115 -1.53 1.07 -8.41
N TYR A 116 -2.51 1.11 -9.31
CA TYR A 116 -3.45 0.00 -9.52
C TYR A 116 -2.74 -1.33 -9.82
N PHE A 117 -1.71 -1.34 -10.67
CA PHE A 117 -0.98 -2.59 -10.96
C PHE A 117 -0.15 -3.08 -9.78
N LYS A 118 0.43 -2.18 -8.96
CA LYS A 118 1.07 -2.57 -7.70
C LYS A 118 0.08 -3.26 -6.76
N ILE A 119 -1.11 -2.67 -6.62
CA ILE A 119 -2.23 -3.19 -5.81
C ILE A 119 -2.69 -4.55 -6.34
N LYS A 120 -2.89 -4.67 -7.66
CA LYS A 120 -3.32 -5.93 -8.29
C LYS A 120 -2.28 -7.04 -8.19
N ALA A 121 -1.00 -6.68 -8.19
CA ALA A 121 0.12 -7.59 -7.97
C ALA A 121 0.44 -7.79 -6.47
N ALA A 122 -0.48 -7.45 -5.56
CA ALA A 122 -0.35 -7.76 -4.15
C ALA A 122 -0.28 -9.27 -3.92
N ASP A 123 0.54 -9.66 -2.93
CA ASP A 123 0.48 -11.00 -2.38
C ASP A 123 -0.90 -11.16 -1.70
N PRO A 124 -1.66 -12.24 -1.98
CA PRO A 124 -2.90 -12.52 -1.27
C PRO A 124 -2.74 -12.59 0.26
N GLN A 125 -1.55 -12.90 0.77
CA GLN A 125 -1.24 -12.91 2.20
C GLN A 125 -0.91 -11.51 2.76
N ASP A 126 -0.70 -10.52 1.88
CA ASP A 126 -0.48 -9.11 2.24
C ASP A 126 -1.32 -8.18 1.35
N PRO A 127 -2.66 -8.23 1.49
CA PRO A 127 -3.55 -7.47 0.64
C PRO A 127 -3.39 -5.96 0.86
N PRO A 128 -3.69 -5.16 -0.17
CA PRO A 128 -3.80 -3.70 -0.02
C PRO A 128 -4.87 -3.36 1.02
N PRO A 129 -4.81 -2.16 1.62
CA PRO A 129 -5.89 -1.70 2.49
C PRO A 129 -7.24 -1.71 1.76
N PRO A 130 -8.33 -2.02 2.49
CA PRO A 130 -9.66 -2.10 1.92
C PRO A 130 -10.12 -0.75 1.37
N GLU A 131 -10.96 -0.81 0.34
CA GLU A 131 -11.70 0.36 -0.14
C GLU A 131 -12.95 0.58 0.72
N ASP A 132 -13.37 1.83 0.83
CA ASP A 132 -14.70 2.16 1.32
C ASP A 132 -15.75 2.10 0.20
N ALA A 133 -17.01 2.38 0.54
CA ALA A 133 -18.12 2.37 -0.41
C ALA A 133 -17.92 3.31 -1.63
N ASN A 134 -16.99 4.25 -1.55
CA ASN A 134 -16.66 5.20 -2.61
C ASN A 134 -15.35 4.84 -3.34
N GLY A 135 -14.78 3.65 -3.11
CA GLY A 135 -13.52 3.24 -3.72
C GLY A 135 -12.29 3.96 -3.17
N ARG A 136 -12.39 4.59 -1.99
CA ARG A 136 -11.29 5.34 -1.36
C ARG A 136 -10.58 4.47 -0.34
N ARG A 137 -9.27 4.67 -0.19
CA ARG A 137 -8.46 3.98 0.82
C ARG A 137 -7.93 4.97 1.82
N GLU A 138 -7.78 4.50 3.05
CA GLU A 138 -7.09 5.25 4.08
C GLU A 138 -5.62 5.44 3.72
N TRP A 139 -5.15 6.69 3.70
CA TRP A 139 -3.77 6.99 3.31
C TRP A 139 -2.77 6.32 4.24
N ALA A 140 -2.97 6.39 5.56
CA ALA A 140 -2.02 5.85 6.52
C ALA A 140 -1.80 4.34 6.28
N ALA A 141 -2.89 3.60 6.13
CA ALA A 141 -2.86 2.19 5.77
C ALA A 141 -2.17 1.94 4.41
N MET A 142 -2.46 2.76 3.40
CA MET A 142 -1.89 2.61 2.05
C MET A 142 -0.39 2.89 2.03
N ARG A 143 0.04 3.91 2.75
CA ARG A 143 1.45 4.25 2.98
C ARG A 143 2.16 3.08 3.67
N SER A 144 1.62 2.56 4.76
CA SER A 144 2.18 1.40 5.46
C SER A 144 2.32 0.18 4.55
N TRP A 145 1.29 -0.11 3.75
CA TRP A 145 1.30 -1.22 2.80
C TRP A 145 2.35 -1.04 1.69
N LEU A 146 2.51 0.17 1.15
CA LEU A 146 3.56 0.47 0.17
C LEU A 146 4.96 0.30 0.78
N LEU A 147 5.16 0.76 2.01
CA LEU A 147 6.45 0.75 2.68
C LEU A 147 6.93 -0.66 3.02
N ARG A 148 6.05 -1.52 3.56
CA ARG A 148 6.43 -2.91 3.92
C ARG A 148 6.82 -3.78 2.72
N ARG A 149 6.34 -3.43 1.52
CA ARG A 149 6.67 -4.16 0.28
C ARG A 149 8.01 -3.77 -0.33
N GLU A 150 8.46 -2.54 -0.17
CA GLU A 150 9.75 -2.08 -0.72
C GLU A 150 10.87 -2.05 0.32
N ASP A 151 10.53 -2.07 1.61
CA ASP A 151 11.47 -2.15 2.72
C ASP A 151 11.07 -3.33 3.64
N PRO A 152 11.33 -4.58 3.19
CA PRO A 152 10.86 -5.77 3.88
C PRO A 152 11.51 -5.93 5.25
N LEU A 153 10.75 -6.54 6.17
CA LEU A 153 11.24 -6.90 7.50
C LEU A 153 12.54 -7.73 7.39
N PRO A 154 13.55 -7.49 8.24
CA PRO A 154 14.78 -8.26 8.21
C PRO A 154 14.55 -9.79 8.19
N PRO A 155 15.34 -10.55 7.42
CA PRO A 155 15.16 -11.99 7.29
C PRO A 155 15.36 -12.69 8.64
N ARG A 156 14.77 -13.88 8.75
CA ARG A 156 15.03 -14.78 9.88
C ARG A 156 16.43 -15.36 9.76
N ASP A 157 17.09 -15.51 10.90
CA ASP A 157 18.29 -16.31 11.04
C ASP A 157 17.97 -17.80 10.86
N PRO A 158 18.97 -18.68 10.66
CA PRO A 158 18.76 -20.12 10.48
C PRO A 158 18.02 -20.80 11.65
N ASP A 159 18.03 -20.21 12.84
CA ASP A 159 17.30 -20.68 14.02
C ASP A 159 15.81 -20.29 14.02
N GLY A 160 15.34 -19.61 12.96
CA GLY A 160 13.96 -19.15 12.81
C GLY A 160 13.64 -17.86 13.55
N THR A 161 14.58 -17.29 14.32
CA THR A 161 14.43 -16.01 15.02
C THR A 161 14.87 -14.84 14.15
N ARG A 162 14.60 -13.61 14.59
CA ARG A 162 15.14 -12.40 13.93
C ARG A 162 16.03 -11.67 14.92
N LYS A 163 17.17 -11.17 14.44
CA LYS A 163 18.03 -10.30 15.25
C LYS A 163 17.27 -9.06 15.69
N VAL A 164 17.00 -8.96 16.98
CA VAL A 164 16.28 -7.84 17.59
C VAL A 164 16.93 -6.50 17.24
N THR A 165 18.26 -6.43 17.16
CA THR A 165 18.99 -5.22 16.76
C THR A 165 18.69 -4.80 15.32
N ALA A 166 18.66 -5.74 14.37
CA ALA A 166 18.32 -5.46 12.97
C ALA A 166 16.86 -5.02 12.83
N VAL A 167 15.94 -5.67 13.53
CA VAL A 167 14.51 -5.29 13.54
C VAL A 167 14.33 -3.89 14.14
N ARG A 168 15.02 -3.57 15.24
CA ARG A 168 14.96 -2.24 15.86
C ARG A 168 15.54 -1.15 14.97
N GLN A 169 16.65 -1.42 14.27
CA GLN A 169 17.21 -0.51 13.29
C GLN A 169 16.24 -0.30 12.12
N TRP A 170 15.63 -1.36 11.62
CA TRP A 170 14.62 -1.28 10.57
C TRP A 170 13.37 -0.48 11.00
N ILE A 171 12.89 -0.66 12.24
CA ILE A 171 11.78 0.15 12.79
C ILE A 171 12.15 1.63 12.84
N LEU A 172 13.39 1.95 13.18
CA LEU A 172 13.86 3.32 13.36
C LEU A 172 14.53 3.93 12.12
N ALA A 173 14.61 3.21 11.00
CA ALA A 173 15.38 3.60 9.82
C ALA A 173 14.99 5.01 9.31
N ASN A 174 13.72 5.39 9.47
CA ASN A 174 13.20 6.70 9.07
C ASN A 174 12.84 7.62 10.25
N ALA A 175 13.14 7.20 11.49
CA ALA A 175 12.78 7.98 12.67
C ALA A 175 13.65 9.25 12.84
N PHE A 176 14.80 9.32 12.16
CA PHE A 176 15.87 10.28 12.46
C PHE A 176 16.38 11.14 11.30
N GLU A 177 15.81 11.09 10.10
CA GLU A 177 16.15 12.12 9.09
C GLU A 177 15.71 13.50 9.59
N GLU A 178 16.09 14.65 9.05
CA GLU A 178 15.60 15.96 9.53
C GLU A 178 14.96 16.71 8.37
N THR A 179 13.62 16.80 8.37
CA THR A 179 12.85 17.55 7.38
C THR A 179 11.72 18.28 8.09
N GLU A 180 11.40 19.52 7.67
CA GLU A 180 10.35 20.34 8.29
C GLU A 180 8.98 19.64 8.29
N ALA A 181 8.67 18.85 7.25
CA ALA A 181 7.44 18.06 7.16
C ALA A 181 7.29 16.99 8.25
N ALA A 182 8.39 16.58 8.89
CA ALA A 182 8.40 15.55 9.90
C ALA A 182 8.10 16.03 11.32
N GLN A 183 7.99 17.34 11.53
CA GLN A 183 7.66 17.92 12.85
C GLN A 183 6.17 18.20 13.04
N LEU A 184 5.39 18.19 11.97
CA LEU A 184 3.94 18.32 12.06
C LEU A 184 3.36 17.08 12.76
N GLU A 185 2.30 17.25 13.55
CA GLU A 185 1.57 16.20 14.28
C GLU A 185 0.19 15.92 13.63
N ASP A 186 -0.28 14.68 13.71
CA ASP A 186 -1.61 14.25 13.22
C ASP A 186 -2.69 14.40 14.31
N GLU A 187 -3.91 13.90 14.04
CA GLU A 187 -5.05 13.96 14.97
C GLU A 187 -4.82 13.21 16.31
N HIS A 188 -3.80 12.37 16.37
CA HIS A 188 -3.36 11.66 17.56
C HIS A 188 -2.09 12.27 18.19
N GLY A 189 -1.67 13.45 17.73
CA GLY A 189 -0.46 14.10 18.20
C GLY A 189 0.82 13.40 17.71
N LEU A 190 0.73 12.54 16.70
CA LEU A 190 1.89 11.80 16.20
C LEU A 190 2.47 12.47 14.96
N THR A 191 3.80 12.55 14.91
CA THR A 191 4.48 12.89 13.67
C THR A 191 4.40 11.73 12.69
N VAL A 192 4.60 12.04 11.40
CA VAL A 192 4.64 11.02 10.33
C VAL A 192 5.63 9.91 10.66
N ARG A 193 6.73 10.24 11.35
CA ARG A 193 7.78 9.29 11.74
C ARG A 193 7.40 8.44 12.95
N GLN A 194 6.76 9.03 13.94
CA GLN A 194 6.25 8.27 15.08
C GLN A 194 5.21 7.26 14.60
N ARG A 195 4.33 7.67 13.67
CA ARG A 195 3.39 6.77 13.00
C ARG A 195 4.11 5.69 12.18
N ASP A 196 5.13 6.03 11.40
CA ASP A 196 5.94 5.06 10.65
C ASP A 196 6.59 4.00 11.55
N ALA A 197 7.17 4.43 12.67
CA ALA A 197 7.81 3.54 13.64
C ALA A 197 6.78 2.64 14.34
N LEU A 198 5.58 3.13 14.65
CA LEU A 198 4.48 2.33 15.20
C LEU A 198 4.01 1.26 14.22
N GLU A 199 3.83 1.63 12.95
CA GLU A 199 3.43 0.73 11.87
C GLU A 199 4.47 -0.37 11.62
N ARG A 200 5.75 -0.01 11.56
CA ARG A 200 6.84 -0.98 11.45
C ARG A 200 6.89 -1.91 12.66
N ALA A 201 6.72 -1.38 13.86
CA ALA A 201 6.66 -2.20 15.07
C ALA A 201 5.49 -3.19 15.05
N ARG A 202 4.32 -2.81 14.52
CA ARG A 202 3.19 -3.73 14.28
C ARG A 202 3.57 -4.86 13.35
N VAL A 203 4.13 -4.55 12.19
CA VAL A 203 4.55 -5.56 11.21
C VAL A 203 5.57 -6.52 11.83
N ALA A 204 6.54 -5.98 12.58
CA ALA A 204 7.53 -6.80 13.28
C ALA A 204 6.90 -7.73 14.31
N LEU A 205 5.98 -7.22 15.14
CA LEU A 205 5.28 -8.00 16.17
C LEU A 205 4.37 -9.07 15.57
N ALA A 206 3.59 -8.74 14.54
CA ALA A 206 2.75 -9.69 13.81
C ALA A 206 3.59 -10.82 13.17
N ALA A 207 4.84 -10.51 12.76
CA ALA A 207 5.77 -11.49 12.22
C ALA A 207 6.56 -12.29 13.29
N GLY A 208 6.25 -12.09 14.57
CA GLY A 208 6.85 -12.77 15.73
C GLY A 208 8.20 -12.20 16.18
N ALA A 209 8.54 -10.96 15.82
CA ALA A 209 9.77 -10.33 16.29
C ALA A 209 9.61 -9.77 17.71
N GLU A 210 10.65 -9.87 18.52
CA GLU A 210 10.65 -9.35 19.90
C GLU A 210 10.88 -7.83 19.92
N VAL A 211 9.80 -7.08 19.95
CA VAL A 211 9.82 -5.60 20.07
C VAL A 211 9.03 -5.19 21.31
N SER A 212 9.72 -4.59 22.28
CA SER A 212 9.04 -4.04 23.46
C SER A 212 8.38 -2.70 23.14
N LEU A 213 7.09 -2.56 23.43
CA LEU A 213 6.36 -1.30 23.29
C LEU A 213 6.93 -0.19 24.19
N ALA A 214 7.44 -0.54 25.38
CA ALA A 214 8.13 0.41 26.26
C ALA A 214 9.41 0.95 25.63
N TRP A 215 10.17 0.10 24.92
CA TRP A 215 11.34 0.53 24.14
C TRP A 215 10.92 1.46 23.00
N LEU A 216 9.85 1.11 22.28
CA LEU A 216 9.35 1.90 21.16
C LEU A 216 8.90 3.27 21.62
N ALA A 217 8.05 3.35 22.66
CA ALA A 217 7.57 4.58 23.28
C ALA A 217 8.73 5.52 23.62
N LYS A 218 9.78 4.98 24.28
CA LYS A 218 10.99 5.74 24.62
C LYS A 218 11.72 6.25 23.38
N LYS A 219 11.78 5.47 22.29
CA LYS A 219 12.48 5.85 21.06
C LYS A 219 11.74 6.87 20.21
N ILE A 220 10.41 6.80 20.20
CA ILE A 220 9.57 7.73 19.43
C ILE A 220 9.15 8.95 20.26
N GLY A 221 9.49 9.01 21.55
CA GLY A 221 9.22 10.16 22.42
C GLY A 221 7.77 10.25 22.92
N VAL A 222 7.05 9.12 22.94
CA VAL A 222 5.65 9.04 23.37
C VAL A 222 5.57 8.43 24.78
N LYS A 223 4.58 8.83 25.58
CA LYS A 223 4.38 8.27 26.92
C LYS A 223 4.07 6.76 26.81
N PRO A 224 4.75 5.88 27.58
CA PRO A 224 4.55 4.43 27.52
C PRO A 224 3.10 3.99 27.69
N ALA A 225 2.34 4.66 28.56
CA ALA A 225 0.94 4.34 28.83
C ALA A 225 0.02 4.57 27.62
N GLY A 226 0.32 5.55 26.76
CA GLY A 226 -0.49 5.84 25.57
C GLY A 226 -0.02 5.11 24.31
N VAL A 227 1.13 4.43 24.35
CA VAL A 227 1.67 3.77 23.16
C VAL A 227 0.83 2.57 22.76
N GLN A 228 0.25 1.84 23.72
CA GLN A 228 -0.65 0.72 23.45
C GLN A 228 -1.92 1.23 22.77
N ASP A 229 -2.56 2.26 23.33
CA ASP A 229 -3.76 2.87 22.75
C ASP A 229 -3.49 3.41 21.33
N LEU A 230 -2.33 4.01 21.08
CA LEU A 230 -1.92 4.43 19.75
C LEU A 230 -1.61 3.24 18.83
N PHE A 231 -1.05 2.17 19.38
CA PHE A 231 -0.78 0.89 18.74
C PHE A 231 -2.04 0.05 18.49
N ASP A 232 -3.17 0.43 19.07
CA ASP A 232 -4.48 -0.14 18.74
C ASP A 232 -5.25 0.80 17.80
N ALA A 233 -5.23 2.12 18.06
CA ALA A 233 -5.97 3.13 17.29
C ALA A 233 -5.45 3.34 15.86
N THR A 234 -4.14 3.19 15.63
CA THR A 234 -3.57 3.31 14.27
C THR A 234 -3.56 1.97 13.52
N ALA A 235 -4.10 0.88 14.10
CA ALA A 235 -4.13 -0.40 13.41
C ALA A 235 -5.10 -0.23 12.25
N SER A 236 -4.68 -0.56 11.02
CA SER A 236 -5.63 -0.65 9.92
C SER A 236 -6.80 -1.52 10.38
N PRO A 237 -8.05 -1.04 10.30
CA PRO A 237 -9.18 -1.85 10.71
C PRO A 237 -9.07 -3.17 9.97
N ALA A 238 -9.26 -4.27 10.71
CA ALA A 238 -9.39 -5.58 10.09
C ALA A 238 -10.36 -5.45 8.91
N PRO A 239 -10.14 -6.18 7.78
CA PRO A 239 -11.10 -6.18 6.70
C PRO A 239 -12.49 -6.40 7.31
N PRO A 240 -13.44 -5.51 7.04
CA PRO A 240 -14.66 -5.46 7.81
C PRO A 240 -15.33 -6.81 7.75
N GLN A 241 -15.65 -7.38 8.91
CA GLN A 241 -16.18 -8.72 8.96
C GLN A 241 -17.56 -8.70 8.30
N ARG A 242 -17.67 -9.37 7.15
CA ARG A 242 -18.91 -9.45 6.38
C ARG A 242 -19.71 -10.66 6.83
N MET A 243 -20.97 -10.43 7.21
CA MET A 243 -21.85 -11.49 7.67
C MET A 243 -23.23 -11.41 7.02
N GLY A 244 -23.78 -12.59 6.74
CA GLY A 244 -25.18 -12.73 6.35
C GLY A 244 -26.14 -12.50 7.52
N PRO A 245 -27.43 -12.27 7.27
CA PRO A 245 -28.42 -11.96 8.32
C PRO A 245 -28.52 -12.97 9.46
N LYS A 246 -28.30 -14.26 9.17
CA LYS A 246 -28.33 -15.32 10.19
C LYS A 246 -27.12 -15.24 11.13
N ALA A 247 -25.92 -15.05 10.58
CA ALA A 247 -24.70 -14.90 11.36
C ALA A 247 -24.74 -13.62 12.22
N LEU A 248 -25.21 -12.50 11.66
CA LEU A 248 -25.39 -11.24 12.41
C LEU A 248 -26.37 -11.40 13.59
N ALA A 249 -27.48 -12.11 13.37
CA ALA A 249 -28.47 -12.38 14.40
C ALA A 249 -27.86 -13.20 15.56
N GLU A 250 -27.06 -14.21 15.24
CA GLU A 250 -26.33 -15.00 16.23
C GLU A 250 -25.25 -14.17 16.94
N THR A 251 -24.48 -13.34 16.21
CA THR A 251 -23.42 -12.49 16.77
C THR A 251 -23.93 -11.44 17.75
N PHE A 252 -25.08 -10.83 17.47
CA PHE A 252 -25.65 -9.76 18.31
C PHE A 252 -26.76 -10.21 19.25
N ASP A 253 -27.02 -11.52 19.35
CA ASP A 253 -28.12 -12.11 20.13
C ASP A 253 -29.48 -11.44 19.84
N VAL A 254 -29.75 -11.19 18.56
CA VAL A 254 -31.01 -10.60 18.07
C VAL A 254 -31.76 -11.64 17.24
N PRO A 255 -33.07 -11.88 17.48
CA PRO A 255 -33.84 -12.78 16.64
C PRO A 255 -33.76 -12.39 15.15
N VAL A 256 -33.52 -13.36 14.26
CA VAL A 256 -33.35 -13.13 12.82
C VAL A 256 -34.51 -12.31 12.22
N ASP A 257 -35.75 -12.58 12.64
CA ASP A 257 -36.93 -11.86 12.16
C ASP A 257 -36.95 -10.39 12.60
N ARG A 258 -36.40 -10.10 13.78
CA ARG A 258 -36.24 -8.74 14.28
C ARG A 258 -35.17 -7.99 13.48
N LEU A 259 -34.06 -8.64 13.14
CA LEU A 259 -33.03 -8.09 12.26
C LEU A 259 -33.57 -7.80 10.85
N LYS A 260 -34.33 -8.73 10.26
CA LYS A 260 -35.05 -8.51 8.99
C LYS A 260 -36.04 -7.35 9.07
N GLY A 261 -36.71 -7.22 10.22
CA GLY A 261 -37.58 -6.10 10.52
C GLY A 261 -36.85 -4.76 10.47
N TYR A 262 -35.62 -4.68 11.02
CA TYR A 262 -34.80 -3.47 10.94
C TYR A 262 -34.41 -3.15 9.50
N ILE A 263 -33.90 -4.14 8.76
CA ILE A 263 -33.50 -3.99 7.36
C ILE A 263 -34.64 -3.41 6.51
N ARG A 264 -35.88 -3.89 6.71
CA ARG A 264 -37.04 -3.44 5.93
C ARG A 264 -37.57 -2.06 6.36
N ARG A 265 -37.44 -1.72 7.64
CA ARG A 265 -38.08 -0.52 8.22
C ARG A 265 -37.18 0.71 8.21
N PHE A 266 -35.86 0.52 8.24
CA PHE A 266 -34.87 1.60 8.31
C PHE A 266 -34.05 1.61 7.03
N THR A 267 -34.68 1.98 5.91
CA THR A 267 -34.00 2.18 4.63
C THR A 267 -33.58 3.65 4.48
N PRO A 268 -32.63 3.98 3.58
CA PRO A 268 -32.23 5.37 3.32
C PRO A 268 -33.40 6.32 3.00
N GLU A 269 -34.47 5.79 2.40
CA GLU A 269 -35.66 6.54 2.01
C GLU A 269 -36.65 6.73 3.17
N THR A 270 -36.57 5.88 4.20
CA THR A 270 -37.59 5.77 5.25
C THR A 270 -37.09 6.15 6.64
N SER A 271 -35.78 6.36 6.81
CA SER A 271 -35.18 6.73 8.09
C SER A 271 -34.02 7.70 7.95
N GLN A 272 -33.89 8.59 8.95
CA GLN A 272 -32.73 9.48 9.10
C GLN A 272 -31.46 8.75 9.60
N ASP A 273 -31.60 7.57 10.20
CA ASP A 273 -30.48 6.67 10.57
C ASP A 273 -30.75 5.29 9.96
N PRO A 274 -30.50 5.10 8.65
CA PRO A 274 -30.81 3.86 7.95
C PRO A 274 -29.94 2.70 8.46
N PHE A 275 -30.50 1.49 8.42
CA PHE A 275 -29.78 0.27 8.74
C PHE A 275 -28.67 0.03 7.71
N PRO A 276 -27.50 -0.49 8.12
CA PRO A 276 -26.37 -0.69 7.22
C PRO A 276 -26.72 -1.49 5.96
N ALA A 277 -26.18 -1.01 4.83
CA ALA A 277 -26.41 -1.57 3.51
C ALA A 277 -25.75 -2.94 3.36
N THR A 278 -26.31 -3.76 2.47
CA THR A 278 -25.74 -5.07 2.13
C THR A 278 -24.96 -4.97 0.83
N ASP A 279 -23.84 -5.66 0.75
CA ASP A 279 -23.10 -5.92 -0.48
C ASP A 279 -23.19 -7.40 -0.88
N GLU A 280 -22.39 -7.83 -1.86
CA GLU A 280 -22.32 -9.21 -2.34
C GLU A 280 -21.85 -10.21 -1.26
N GLU A 281 -21.11 -9.74 -0.24
CA GLU A 281 -20.50 -10.57 0.80
C GLU A 281 -21.28 -10.51 2.13
N GLY A 282 -22.13 -9.52 2.33
CA GLY A 282 -23.04 -9.42 3.48
C GLY A 282 -23.19 -7.99 3.98
N ARG A 283 -23.31 -7.83 5.30
CA ARG A 283 -23.24 -6.51 5.95
C ARG A 283 -22.01 -6.44 6.82
N ASP A 284 -21.51 -5.22 6.97
CA ASP A 284 -20.46 -4.87 7.89
C ASP A 284 -20.91 -5.09 9.35
N VAL A 285 -20.21 -5.97 10.07
CA VAL A 285 -20.49 -6.26 11.49
C VAL A 285 -20.34 -5.01 12.35
N ASP A 286 -19.32 -4.18 12.10
CA ASP A 286 -19.05 -3.00 12.92
C ASP A 286 -20.08 -1.89 12.69
N GLU A 287 -20.51 -1.69 11.44
CA GLU A 287 -21.60 -0.75 11.16
C GLU A 287 -22.92 -1.21 11.78
N VAL A 288 -23.22 -2.52 11.74
CA VAL A 288 -24.41 -3.09 12.36
C VAL A 288 -24.36 -2.96 13.87
N HIS A 289 -23.22 -3.23 14.50
CA HIS A 289 -23.03 -3.02 15.93
C HIS A 289 -23.25 -1.56 16.31
N ALA A 290 -22.56 -0.63 15.64
CA ALA A 290 -22.67 0.79 15.89
C ALA A 290 -24.10 1.31 15.71
N TRP A 291 -24.81 0.83 14.69
CA TRP A 291 -26.21 1.16 14.47
C TRP A 291 -27.11 0.62 15.58
N LEU A 292 -26.96 -0.64 15.99
CA LEU A 292 -27.75 -1.24 17.07
C LEU A 292 -27.52 -0.51 18.40
N THR A 293 -26.28 -0.16 18.71
CA THR A 293 -25.95 0.62 19.91
C THR A 293 -26.67 1.97 19.92
N ARG A 294 -26.64 2.73 18.81
CA ARG A 294 -27.39 4.00 18.69
C ARG A 294 -28.89 3.78 18.81
N PHE A 295 -29.41 2.79 18.11
CA PHE A 295 -30.83 2.49 18.05
C PHE A 295 -31.42 2.09 19.42
N TRP A 296 -30.66 1.37 20.24
CA TRP A 296 -31.08 1.03 21.60
C TRP A 296 -30.86 2.16 22.60
N SER A 297 -29.80 2.95 22.44
CA SER A 297 -29.51 4.09 23.32
C SER A 297 -30.55 5.22 23.16
N GLY A 298 -31.04 5.47 21.94
CA GLY A 298 -32.06 6.48 21.65
C GLY A 298 -33.51 6.10 21.99
N LYS A 299 -33.73 4.93 22.61
CA LYS A 299 -35.05 4.47 23.08
C LYS A 299 -35.21 4.49 24.61
N SER A 300 -34.20 5.02 25.31
CA SER A 300 -34.22 5.32 26.75
C SER A 300 -34.88 6.67 27.00
#